data_AF-A0A951D096-F1
#
_entry.id   AF-A0A951D096-F1
#
_cell.length_a   1.000
_cell.length_b   1.000
_cell.length_c   1.000
_cell.angle_alpha   90.00
_cell.angle_beta   90.00
_cell.angle_gamma   90.00
#
_symmetry.space_group_name_H-M   'P 1'
#
loop_
_entity.id
_entity.type
_entity.pdbx_description
1 polymer ?
#
loop_
_entity_poly.entity_id
_entity_poly.type
_entity_poly.pdbx_seq_one_letter_code
_entity_poly.pdbx_strand_id
1 'polypeptide(L)'
;MFVLGANAMEWGNQGLTAYPGLLGWDVSSLLTPSGHKINGGIAIYALSAQVGKVFIDLAHVIGGVKDGRRVMPNLYDQDTASASNVEIGAATLGALMQSQFNMGAWDPMSCGMCRQLPGAPGITSWTRLRLGWLDQAKVRTVNPGETADITLGALEEGSSSTLAIRLPLGLATYYLVENRQKIGQDGNLPTAGVLIMRADDEVAESRFGRAPVRLANANPSVPHLDGAAFDTDGNNVFVDQENSITLRLVRKVGNSYQVHIERGQNPAR
;
A
#
# COMPACT_ATOMS: atom_id res chain seq x y z
N MET A 1 18.63 26.39 4.71
CA MET A 1 17.53 26.29 3.73
C MET A 1 18.14 26.49 2.34
N PHE A 2 18.41 25.41 1.61
CA PHE A 2 18.91 25.51 0.22
C PHE A 2 17.71 25.80 -0.68
N VAL A 3 17.50 27.06 -1.02
CA VAL A 3 16.49 27.48 -2.00
C VAL A 3 17.17 27.45 -3.36
N LEU A 4 16.98 26.36 -4.12
CA LEU A 4 17.58 26.14 -5.45
C LEU A 4 16.89 26.96 -6.56
N GLY A 5 16.55 28.22 -6.30
CA GLY A 5 16.08 29.15 -7.35
C GLY A 5 14.74 28.85 -8.02
N ALA A 6 13.99 27.83 -7.59
CA ALA A 6 12.69 27.48 -8.17
C ALA A 6 11.57 28.44 -7.69
N ASN A 7 10.61 28.78 -8.56
CA ASN A 7 9.48 29.69 -8.29
C ASN A 7 8.18 28.94 -7.99
N ALA A 8 7.20 29.55 -7.30
CA ALA A 8 5.98 28.88 -6.82
C ALA A 8 5.18 28.08 -7.88
N MET A 9 5.28 28.39 -9.18
CA MET A 9 4.68 27.59 -10.26
C MET A 9 5.39 26.26 -10.49
N GLU A 10 6.68 26.17 -10.16
CA GLU A 10 7.51 24.96 -10.24
C GLU A 10 7.39 24.07 -8.99
N TRP A 11 7.01 24.63 -7.83
CA TRP A 11 6.92 23.88 -6.57
C TRP A 11 5.63 23.09 -6.43
N GLY A 12 4.54 23.55 -7.06
CA GLY A 12 3.20 23.19 -6.63
C GLY A 12 3.03 23.45 -5.12
N ASN A 13 1.85 23.24 -4.55
CA ASN A 13 1.61 23.58 -3.14
C ASN A 13 2.29 22.63 -2.11
N GLN A 14 3.23 21.76 -2.54
CA GLN A 14 3.56 20.52 -1.83
C GLN A 14 5.07 20.14 -1.79
N GLY A 15 5.93 20.57 -2.73
CA GLY A 15 7.38 20.25 -2.75
C GLY A 15 7.87 19.52 -4.01
N LEU A 16 9.20 19.31 -4.14
CA LEU A 16 9.81 18.54 -5.23
C LEU A 16 9.77 17.03 -4.95
N THR A 17 9.33 16.25 -5.93
CA THR A 17 9.29 14.77 -5.87
C THR A 17 10.64 14.19 -5.51
N ALA A 18 10.63 13.22 -4.59
CA ALA A 18 11.85 12.59 -4.14
C ALA A 18 12.65 11.93 -5.27
N TYR A 19 13.98 11.90 -5.15
CA TYR A 19 14.85 10.98 -5.89
C TYR A 19 15.10 9.74 -5.03
N PRO A 20 14.97 8.49 -5.52
CA PRO A 20 14.54 8.12 -6.87
C PRO A 20 13.06 8.44 -7.12
N GLY A 21 12.81 9.23 -8.16
CA GLY A 21 11.47 9.72 -8.53
C GLY A 21 10.92 9.02 -9.77
N LEU A 22 9.69 9.34 -10.19
CA LEU A 22 8.99 8.67 -11.29
C LEU A 22 9.79 8.60 -12.61
N LEU A 23 10.72 9.53 -12.83
CA LEU A 23 11.41 9.73 -14.12
C LEU A 23 12.95 9.60 -14.05
N GLY A 24 13.51 9.14 -12.92
CA GLY A 24 14.96 9.07 -12.73
C GLY A 24 15.34 7.88 -11.87
N TRP A 25 15.61 6.76 -12.55
CA TRP A 25 15.86 5.44 -11.94
C TRP A 25 17.31 5.01 -12.08
N ASP A 26 18.08 5.78 -12.85
CA ASP A 26 19.44 5.42 -13.14
C ASP A 26 20.29 5.67 -11.89
N VAL A 27 20.99 4.63 -11.48
CA VAL A 27 21.78 4.45 -10.24
C VAL A 27 22.94 5.45 -10.09
N SER A 28 23.02 6.44 -10.96
CA SER A 28 24.02 7.49 -10.90
C SER A 28 23.70 8.43 -9.74
N SER A 29 24.54 8.40 -8.71
CA SER A 29 24.60 9.41 -7.64
C SER A 29 24.38 10.82 -8.21
N LEU A 30 23.45 11.58 -7.63
CA LEU A 30 23.27 12.99 -7.97
C LEU A 30 24.57 13.75 -7.67
N LEU A 31 25.08 14.50 -8.64
CA LEU A 31 26.26 15.34 -8.48
C LEU A 31 25.83 16.78 -8.22
N THR A 32 26.37 17.39 -7.17
CA THR A 32 26.28 18.84 -6.99
C THR A 32 27.12 19.56 -8.05
N PRO A 33 26.91 20.88 -8.27
CA PRO A 33 27.80 21.68 -9.12
C PRO A 33 29.27 21.64 -8.68
N SER A 34 29.55 21.37 -7.41
CA SER A 34 30.90 21.19 -6.86
C SER A 34 31.49 19.79 -7.06
N GLY A 35 30.78 18.88 -7.74
CA GLY A 35 31.19 17.50 -7.97
C GLY A 35 30.99 16.58 -6.76
N HIS A 36 30.29 17.04 -5.72
CA HIS A 36 29.97 16.20 -4.57
C HIS A 36 28.88 15.19 -4.94
N LYS A 37 29.12 13.92 -4.63
CA LYS A 37 28.14 12.84 -4.83
C LYS A 37 27.16 12.81 -3.67
N ILE A 38 25.89 13.03 -3.96
CA ILE A 38 24.80 12.78 -3.02
C ILE A 38 24.46 11.29 -3.11
N ASN A 39 24.78 10.58 -2.02
CA ASN A 39 24.45 9.18 -1.87
C ASN A 39 23.08 9.06 -1.20
N GLY A 40 22.17 8.31 -1.81
CA GLY A 40 20.81 8.13 -1.32
C GLY A 40 19.81 9.10 -1.95
N GLY A 41 18.59 9.11 -1.41
CA GLY A 41 17.51 9.91 -1.95
C GLY A 41 17.44 11.33 -1.39
N ILE A 42 16.85 12.23 -2.16
CA ILE A 42 16.62 13.63 -1.78
C ILE A 42 15.12 13.89 -1.86
N ALA A 43 14.54 14.49 -0.83
CA ALA A 43 13.19 15.03 -0.87
C ALA A 43 13.21 16.47 -0.33
N ILE A 44 12.50 17.39 -1.00
CA ILE A 44 12.44 18.81 -0.63
C ILE A 44 10.98 19.20 -0.48
N TYR A 45 10.62 19.67 0.71
CA TYR A 45 9.23 19.98 1.05
C TYR A 45 9.02 21.48 1.24
N ALA A 46 7.85 21.96 0.85
CA ALA A 46 7.34 23.23 1.36
C ALA A 46 6.92 23.07 2.83
N LEU A 47 6.91 24.16 3.61
CA LEU A 47 6.43 24.12 5.00
C LEU A 47 4.96 23.68 5.08
N SER A 48 4.19 23.92 4.02
CA SER A 48 2.79 23.51 3.88
C SER A 48 2.60 22.05 3.43
N ALA A 49 3.68 21.29 3.24
CA ALA A 49 3.58 19.91 2.77
C ALA A 49 2.78 19.04 3.74
N GLN A 50 1.82 18.29 3.20
CA GLN A 50 0.99 17.40 4.02
C GLN A 50 1.78 16.17 4.45
N VAL A 51 1.53 15.69 5.67
CA VAL A 51 2.25 14.54 6.27
C VAL A 51 2.20 13.30 5.38
N GLY A 52 1.08 13.00 4.73
CA GLY A 52 0.98 11.86 3.82
C GLY A 52 1.84 12.00 2.56
N LYS A 53 1.98 13.22 2.01
CA LYS A 53 2.91 13.49 0.89
C LYS A 53 4.36 13.32 1.32
N VAL A 54 4.70 13.83 2.51
CA VAL A 54 6.02 13.65 3.11
C VAL A 54 6.33 12.17 3.25
N PHE A 55 5.38 11.38 3.79
CA PHE A 55 5.55 9.94 3.94
C PHE A 55 5.81 9.23 2.61
N ILE A 56 5.00 9.49 1.57
CA ILE A 56 5.17 8.87 0.24
C ILE A 56 6.58 9.10 -0.29
N ASP A 57 7.03 10.35 -0.28
CA ASP A 57 8.35 10.73 -0.77
C ASP A 57 9.47 10.07 0.05
N LEU A 58 9.34 10.03 1.38
CA LEU A 58 10.31 9.34 2.24
C LEU A 58 10.30 7.83 2.01
N ALA A 59 9.16 7.21 1.78
CA ALA A 59 9.09 5.78 1.48
C ALA A 59 9.82 5.46 0.16
N HIS A 60 9.70 6.31 -0.87
CA HIS A 60 10.48 6.19 -2.10
C HIS A 60 11.99 6.25 -1.83
N VAL A 61 12.43 7.21 -1.02
CA VAL A 61 13.84 7.38 -0.64
C VAL A 61 14.36 6.19 0.17
N ILE A 62 13.64 5.79 1.22
CA ILE A 62 14.04 4.74 2.16
C ILE A 62 14.03 3.38 1.47
N GLY A 63 13.02 3.11 0.65
CA GLY A 63 12.95 1.87 -0.15
C GLY A 63 14.05 1.80 -1.20
N GLY A 64 14.43 2.94 -1.78
CA GLY A 64 15.46 3.02 -2.80
C GLY A 64 15.12 2.23 -4.07
N VAL A 65 16.16 1.87 -4.82
CA VAL A 65 16.07 1.10 -6.07
C VAL A 65 16.79 -0.23 -5.91
N LYS A 66 16.15 -1.31 -6.33
CA LYS A 66 16.70 -2.66 -6.43
C LYS A 66 16.38 -3.23 -7.81
N ASP A 67 17.36 -3.82 -8.48
CA ASP A 67 17.21 -4.44 -9.81
C ASP A 67 16.55 -3.50 -10.85
N GLY A 68 16.91 -2.21 -10.80
CA GLY A 68 16.36 -1.18 -11.68
C GLY A 68 14.91 -0.76 -11.36
N ARG A 69 14.36 -1.17 -10.22
CA ARG A 69 12.98 -0.90 -9.80
C ARG A 69 12.94 -0.27 -8.40
N ARG A 70 12.00 0.65 -8.15
CA ARG A 70 11.71 1.17 -6.82
C ARG A 70 11.18 0.04 -5.98
N VAL A 71 11.69 -0.07 -4.77
CA VAL A 71 11.16 -1.03 -3.81
C VAL A 71 9.76 -0.59 -3.34
N MET A 72 9.56 0.73 -3.24
CA MET A 72 8.29 1.39 -2.93
C MET A 72 7.76 2.12 -4.17
N PRO A 73 6.91 1.52 -5.00
CA PRO A 73 6.18 2.25 -6.04
C PRO A 73 4.98 3.01 -5.46
N ASN A 74 4.46 4.00 -6.21
CA ASN A 74 3.15 4.55 -5.85
C ASN A 74 2.06 3.49 -6.09
N LEU A 75 1.05 3.48 -5.23
CA LEU A 75 -0.07 2.54 -5.31
C LEU A 75 -1.37 3.19 -5.84
N TYR A 76 -1.40 4.48 -6.15
CA TYR A 76 -2.46 5.05 -6.98
C TYR A 76 -2.17 4.80 -8.46
N ASP A 77 -3.21 4.77 -9.29
CA ASP A 77 -3.08 4.72 -10.75
C ASP A 77 -2.48 6.03 -11.25
N GLN A 78 -1.24 5.94 -11.72
CA GLN A 78 -0.46 7.11 -12.14
C GLN A 78 -0.95 7.67 -13.46
N ASP A 79 -1.51 6.85 -14.35
CA ASP A 79 -1.98 7.36 -15.64
C ASP A 79 -3.23 8.21 -15.40
N THR A 80 -4.16 7.72 -14.58
CA THR A 80 -5.33 8.50 -14.14
C THR A 80 -4.93 9.76 -13.35
N ALA A 81 -3.98 9.66 -12.43
CA ALA A 81 -3.49 10.81 -11.67
C ALA A 81 -2.79 11.86 -12.57
N SER A 82 -2.00 11.42 -13.56
CA SER A 82 -1.32 12.33 -14.49
C SER A 82 -2.30 13.10 -15.38
N ALA A 83 -3.38 12.45 -15.82
CA ALA A 83 -4.47 13.12 -16.55
C ALA A 83 -5.18 14.17 -15.69
N SER A 84 -5.26 13.95 -14.37
CA SER A 84 -5.88 14.90 -13.43
C SER A 84 -5.05 16.13 -13.11
N ASN A 85 -3.73 16.07 -13.28
CA ASN A 85 -2.80 17.17 -13.02
C ASN A 85 -2.88 18.29 -14.08
N VAL A 86 -3.71 18.13 -15.11
CA VAL A 86 -3.91 19.12 -16.18
C VAL A 86 -4.82 20.29 -15.74
N GLU A 87 -5.65 20.11 -14.71
CA GLU A 87 -6.44 21.19 -14.10
C GLU A 87 -6.12 21.29 -12.61
N ILE A 88 -5.62 22.44 -12.14
CA ILE A 88 -5.37 22.72 -10.71
C ILE A 88 -6.66 23.29 -10.09
N GLY A 89 -7.36 22.52 -9.23
CA GLY A 89 -8.60 22.94 -8.58
C GLY A 89 -9.32 21.81 -7.81
N ALA A 90 -10.59 22.01 -7.42
CA ALA A 90 -11.40 20.96 -6.78
C ALA A 90 -11.59 19.71 -7.68
N ALA A 91 -11.51 19.90 -9.00
CA ALA A 91 -11.47 18.82 -9.99
C ALA A 91 -10.24 17.91 -9.80
N THR A 92 -9.08 18.44 -9.39
CA THR A 92 -7.88 17.65 -9.08
C THR A 92 -8.09 16.75 -7.88
N LEU A 93 -8.73 17.24 -6.80
CA LEU A 93 -9.00 16.41 -5.62
C LEU A 93 -9.98 15.29 -5.95
N GLY A 94 -11.05 15.58 -6.70
CA GLY A 94 -12.00 14.57 -7.18
C GLY A 94 -11.33 13.50 -8.05
N ALA A 95 -10.46 13.90 -8.98
CA ALA A 95 -9.76 12.97 -9.86
C ALA A 95 -8.61 12.22 -9.17
N LEU A 96 -7.93 12.84 -8.18
CA LEU A 96 -7.05 12.13 -7.26
C LEU A 96 -7.82 11.09 -6.46
N MET A 97 -9.04 11.39 -6.00
CA MET A 97 -9.95 10.42 -5.36
C MET A 97 -10.40 9.29 -6.26
N GLN A 98 -10.50 9.53 -7.57
CA GLN A 98 -10.70 8.47 -8.54
C GLN A 98 -9.45 7.61 -8.68
N SER A 99 -8.24 8.19 -8.80
CA SER A 99 -6.99 7.44 -9.03
C SER A 99 -6.56 6.43 -7.94
N GLN A 100 -7.26 6.35 -6.81
CA GLN A 100 -6.92 5.54 -5.62
C GLN A 100 -7.25 4.05 -5.76
N PHE A 101 -7.35 3.56 -7.00
CA PHE A 101 -8.02 2.31 -7.34
C PHE A 101 -7.39 1.04 -6.77
N ASN A 102 -6.16 1.09 -6.24
CA ASN A 102 -5.50 -0.13 -5.78
C ASN A 102 -5.60 -0.35 -4.26
N MET A 103 -5.34 0.67 -3.43
CA MET A 103 -5.37 0.51 -1.95
C MET A 103 -6.22 1.55 -1.20
N GLY A 104 -6.75 2.58 -1.87
CA GLY A 104 -7.60 3.57 -1.21
C GLY A 104 -6.90 4.28 -0.03
N ALA A 105 -7.69 4.63 0.98
CA ALA A 105 -7.19 5.20 2.23
C ALA A 105 -6.56 4.16 3.19
N TRP A 106 -6.28 2.93 2.75
CA TRP A 106 -5.70 1.89 3.61
C TRP A 106 -4.16 1.88 3.61
N ASP A 107 -3.55 2.56 2.63
CA ASP A 107 -2.10 2.75 2.55
C ASP A 107 -1.79 4.16 2.04
N PRO A 108 -0.98 4.97 2.75
CA PRO A 108 -0.58 6.29 2.28
C PRO A 108 0.14 6.27 0.93
N MET A 109 0.77 5.16 0.52
CA MET A 109 1.36 5.00 -0.82
C MET A 109 0.33 5.01 -1.94
N SER A 110 -0.93 4.65 -1.65
CA SER A 110 -2.04 4.84 -2.58
C SER A 110 -2.73 6.16 -2.35
N CYS A 111 -2.68 6.68 -1.13
CA CYS A 111 -3.38 7.90 -0.83
C CYS A 111 -2.86 8.72 0.35
N GLY A 112 -1.92 9.61 0.08
CA GLY A 112 -1.38 10.54 1.06
C GLY A 112 -2.29 11.72 1.42
N MET A 113 -3.39 11.93 0.67
CA MET A 113 -4.23 13.13 0.76
C MET A 113 -5.74 12.85 0.66
N CYS A 114 -6.16 11.58 0.74
CA CYS A 114 -7.52 11.08 0.44
C CYS A 114 -8.66 11.83 1.11
N ARG A 115 -8.38 12.34 2.29
CA ARG A 115 -9.36 12.92 3.18
C ARG A 115 -8.67 14.03 3.96
N GLN A 116 -9.45 15.01 4.40
CA GLN A 116 -9.05 15.96 5.45
C GLN A 116 -8.94 15.25 6.81
N LEU A 117 -8.25 14.10 6.85
CA LEU A 117 -7.99 13.38 8.08
C LEU A 117 -6.85 14.11 8.81
N PRO A 118 -6.90 14.17 10.15
CA PRO A 118 -5.85 14.81 10.95
C PRO A 118 -4.48 14.11 10.84
N GLY A 119 -4.39 12.98 10.14
CA GLY A 119 -3.15 12.27 9.81
C GLY A 119 -3.38 11.12 8.82
N ALA A 120 -2.31 10.65 8.18
CA ALA A 120 -2.34 9.45 7.34
C ALA A 120 -2.51 8.19 8.21
N PRO A 121 -3.20 7.14 7.73
CA PRO A 121 -3.28 5.88 8.44
C PRO A 121 -1.94 5.13 8.42
N GLY A 122 -1.84 4.06 9.18
CA GLY A 122 -0.72 3.14 9.12
C GLY A 122 -0.55 2.52 7.74
N ILE A 123 0.65 2.02 7.48
CA ILE A 123 0.97 1.33 6.23
C ILE A 123 0.60 -0.15 6.28
N THR A 124 0.24 -0.71 5.13
CA THR A 124 -0.12 -2.12 4.98
C THR A 124 1.07 -3.04 5.25
N SER A 125 0.79 -4.30 5.54
CA SER A 125 1.78 -5.37 5.64
C SER A 125 2.60 -5.52 4.36
N TRP A 126 2.03 -5.29 3.19
CA TRP A 126 2.78 -5.29 1.92
C TRP A 126 3.90 -4.23 1.95
N THR A 127 3.56 -3.00 2.35
CA THR A 127 4.53 -1.90 2.48
C THR A 127 5.53 -2.17 3.61
N ARG A 128 5.08 -2.66 4.78
CA ARG A 128 5.99 -3.01 5.90
C ARG A 128 6.98 -4.09 5.52
N LEU A 129 6.55 -5.15 4.84
CA LEU A 129 7.43 -6.25 4.45
C LEU A 129 8.54 -5.78 3.52
N ARG A 130 8.20 -4.92 2.56
CA ARG A 130 9.17 -4.38 1.61
C ARG A 130 10.12 -3.34 2.24
N LEU A 131 9.69 -2.64 3.29
CA LEU A 131 10.54 -1.77 4.10
C LEU A 131 11.37 -2.54 5.15
N GLY A 132 11.10 -3.84 5.36
CA GLY A 132 11.69 -4.62 6.44
C GLY A 132 11.16 -4.28 7.83
N TRP A 133 9.98 -3.65 7.92
CA TRP A 133 9.35 -3.21 9.17
C TRP A 133 8.34 -4.21 9.74
N LEU A 134 8.02 -5.27 8.99
CA LEU A 134 7.28 -6.44 9.49
C LEU A 134 8.22 -7.65 9.52
N ASP A 135 8.41 -8.21 10.71
CA ASP A 135 9.17 -9.45 10.89
C ASP A 135 8.50 -10.60 10.13
N GLN A 136 9.29 -11.29 9.29
CA GLN A 136 8.84 -12.45 8.52
C GLN A 136 8.33 -13.58 9.42
N ALA A 137 8.83 -13.68 10.66
CA ALA A 137 8.33 -14.66 11.63
C ALA A 137 6.86 -14.44 12.02
N LYS A 138 6.31 -13.23 11.77
CA LYS A 138 4.90 -12.89 12.01
C LYS A 138 4.01 -13.05 10.78
N VAL A 139 4.56 -13.57 9.69
CA VAL A 139 3.83 -13.85 8.45
C VAL A 139 3.58 -15.36 8.33
N ARG A 140 2.32 -15.77 8.45
CA ARG A 140 1.95 -17.18 8.27
C ARG A 140 1.71 -17.47 6.78
N THR A 141 2.53 -18.31 6.18
CA THR A 141 2.33 -18.75 4.78
C THR A 141 1.49 -20.01 4.74
N VAL A 142 0.31 -20.00 4.09
CA VAL A 142 -0.52 -21.20 3.87
C VAL A 142 -0.37 -21.66 2.43
N ASN A 143 0.11 -22.88 2.19
CA ASN A 143 0.53 -23.38 0.87
C ASN A 143 -0.57 -24.18 0.13
N PRO A 144 -0.45 -24.43 -1.19
CA PRO A 144 -1.36 -25.32 -1.94
C PRO A 144 -1.59 -26.65 -1.21
N GLY A 145 -2.85 -27.07 -1.08
CA GLY A 145 -3.23 -28.30 -0.40
C GLY A 145 -3.32 -28.22 1.13
N GLU A 146 -3.13 -27.04 1.72
CA GLU A 146 -3.20 -26.84 3.17
C GLU A 146 -4.55 -26.28 3.62
N THR A 147 -5.02 -26.76 4.77
CA THR A 147 -6.11 -26.12 5.54
C THR A 147 -5.55 -25.61 6.86
N ALA A 148 -5.90 -24.39 7.25
CA ALA A 148 -5.36 -23.75 8.43
C ALA A 148 -6.41 -22.90 9.18
N ASP A 149 -6.38 -23.01 10.52
CA ASP A 149 -7.07 -22.11 11.43
C ASP A 149 -6.04 -21.18 12.09
N ILE A 150 -6.19 -19.87 11.89
CA ILE A 150 -5.18 -18.87 12.26
C ILE A 150 -5.83 -17.78 13.10
N THR A 151 -5.22 -17.46 14.24
CA THR A 151 -5.50 -16.23 14.97
C THR A 151 -4.72 -15.09 14.34
N LEU A 152 -5.42 -14.19 13.64
CA LEU A 152 -4.85 -13.02 12.98
C LEU A 152 -5.00 -11.78 13.87
N GLY A 153 -3.88 -11.36 14.47
CA GLY A 153 -3.80 -10.16 15.28
C GLY A 153 -3.92 -8.87 14.45
N ALA A 154 -4.33 -7.78 15.09
CA ALA A 154 -4.34 -6.47 14.42
C ALA A 154 -2.91 -6.08 14.04
N LEU A 155 -2.71 -5.50 12.85
CA LEU A 155 -1.38 -5.17 12.30
C LEU A 155 -0.58 -4.22 13.22
N GLU A 156 -1.26 -3.34 13.93
CA GLU A 156 -0.70 -2.41 14.94
C GLU A 156 -0.43 -3.09 16.29
N GLU A 157 -0.94 -4.29 16.53
CA GLU A 157 -0.78 -5.04 17.78
C GLU A 157 0.43 -5.98 17.71
N GLY A 158 1.63 -5.38 17.82
CA GLY A 158 2.90 -6.08 17.68
C GLY A 158 3.13 -7.26 18.65
N SER A 159 2.33 -7.44 19.70
CA SER A 159 2.42 -8.62 20.58
C SER A 159 1.88 -9.90 19.94
N SER A 160 1.10 -9.81 18.86
CA SER A 160 0.52 -10.98 18.19
C SER A 160 1.59 -11.79 17.45
N SER A 161 1.43 -13.12 17.48
CA SER A 161 2.32 -14.07 16.79
C SER A 161 2.14 -14.05 15.28
N THR A 162 0.93 -13.80 14.78
CA THR A 162 0.63 -13.65 13.35
C THR A 162 -0.01 -12.29 13.09
N LEU A 163 0.61 -11.50 12.22
CA LEU A 163 0.14 -10.16 11.81
C LEU A 163 -0.26 -10.10 10.34
N ALA A 164 0.21 -11.05 9.53
CA ALA A 164 -0.21 -11.20 8.15
C ALA A 164 -0.23 -12.68 7.75
N ILE A 165 -1.08 -13.03 6.79
CA ILE A 165 -1.12 -14.35 6.17
C ILE A 165 -0.75 -14.20 4.71
N ARG A 166 0.18 -15.03 4.21
CA ARG A 166 0.57 -15.07 2.81
C ARG A 166 0.00 -16.32 2.14
N LEU A 167 -0.69 -16.14 1.01
CA LEU A 167 -1.19 -17.23 0.18
C LEU A 167 -0.49 -17.19 -1.20
N PRO A 168 0.66 -17.87 -1.39
CA PRO A 168 1.33 -17.97 -2.68
C PRO A 168 0.42 -18.45 -3.83
N LEU A 169 0.32 -17.71 -4.92
CA LEU A 169 -0.37 -18.14 -6.15
C LEU A 169 0.61 -18.64 -7.22
N GLY A 170 1.85 -18.13 -7.18
CA GLY A 170 2.95 -18.51 -8.05
C GLY A 170 4.28 -17.99 -7.49
N LEU A 171 5.27 -17.81 -8.37
CA LEU A 171 6.61 -17.34 -7.97
C LEU A 171 6.60 -15.87 -7.51
N ALA A 172 5.79 -15.03 -8.14
CA ALA A 172 5.73 -13.58 -7.86
C ALA A 172 4.34 -13.10 -7.41
N THR A 173 3.31 -13.93 -7.56
CA THR A 173 1.93 -13.57 -7.24
C THR A 173 1.46 -14.26 -5.97
N TYR A 174 0.75 -13.53 -5.12
CA TYR A 174 0.27 -14.02 -3.83
C TYR A 174 -0.86 -13.14 -3.28
N TYR A 175 -1.67 -13.69 -2.38
CA TYR A 175 -2.47 -12.85 -1.48
C TYR A 175 -1.69 -12.53 -0.21
N LEU A 176 -1.87 -11.32 0.31
CA LEU A 176 -1.59 -10.97 1.70
C LEU A 176 -2.91 -10.65 2.39
N VAL A 177 -3.09 -11.21 3.57
CA VAL A 177 -4.26 -10.98 4.43
C VAL A 177 -3.78 -10.33 5.71
N GLU A 178 -4.39 -9.22 6.09
CA GLU A 178 -4.05 -8.49 7.31
C GLU A 178 -5.31 -8.03 8.04
N ASN A 179 -5.21 -7.85 9.35
CA ASN A 179 -6.29 -7.32 10.16
C ASN A 179 -5.97 -5.87 10.56
N ARG A 180 -6.86 -4.95 10.22
CA ARG A 180 -6.72 -3.51 10.48
C ARG A 180 -7.79 -3.06 11.46
N GLN A 181 -7.37 -2.51 12.59
CA GLN A 181 -8.25 -1.99 13.64
C GLN A 181 -7.93 -0.52 13.87
N LYS A 182 -8.91 0.29 14.30
CA LYS A 182 -8.72 1.73 14.57
C LYS A 182 -7.97 2.00 15.88
N ILE A 183 -6.74 1.52 15.95
CA ILE A 183 -5.82 1.64 17.09
C ILE A 183 -4.47 2.16 16.57
N GLY A 184 -3.67 2.79 17.42
CA GLY A 184 -2.35 3.30 17.01
C GLY A 184 -2.43 4.23 15.81
N GLN A 185 -1.60 3.97 14.78
CA GLN A 185 -1.57 4.79 13.56
C GLN A 185 -2.82 4.61 12.67
N ASP A 186 -3.60 3.57 12.92
CA ASP A 186 -4.80 3.24 12.15
C ASP A 186 -6.08 3.92 12.65
N GLY A 187 -5.98 4.86 13.60
CA GLY A 187 -7.13 5.57 14.16
C GLY A 187 -8.02 6.26 13.12
N ASN A 188 -7.46 6.62 11.96
CA ASN A 188 -8.15 7.34 10.89
C ASN A 188 -8.65 6.45 9.74
N LEU A 189 -8.55 5.12 9.85
CA LEU A 189 -9.03 4.21 8.81
C LEU A 189 -10.54 4.39 8.53
N PRO A 190 -11.00 4.15 7.29
CA PRO A 190 -12.42 4.25 6.97
C PRO A 190 -13.26 3.29 7.80
N THR A 191 -12.87 2.02 7.84
CA THR A 191 -13.51 0.95 8.61
C THR A 191 -12.44 0.12 9.34
N ALA A 192 -12.86 -0.89 10.11
CA ALA A 192 -11.98 -1.88 10.71
C ALA A 192 -12.37 -3.26 10.16
N GLY A 193 -11.43 -4.21 10.15
CA GLY A 193 -11.66 -5.57 9.67
C GLY A 193 -10.44 -6.15 8.96
N VAL A 194 -10.66 -7.22 8.21
CA VAL A 194 -9.61 -7.94 7.49
C VAL A 194 -9.51 -7.46 6.05
N LEU A 195 -8.34 -7.01 5.64
CA LEU A 195 -8.03 -6.69 4.25
C LEU A 195 -7.41 -7.91 3.56
N ILE A 196 -7.78 -8.12 2.30
CA ILE A 196 -7.20 -9.14 1.43
C ILE A 196 -6.62 -8.41 0.22
N MET A 197 -5.33 -8.57 0.00
CA MET A 197 -4.57 -7.87 -1.01
C MET A 197 -3.97 -8.87 -1.98
N ARG A 198 -4.23 -8.72 -3.28
CA ARG A 198 -3.54 -9.48 -4.33
C ARG A 198 -2.29 -8.73 -4.75
N ALA A 199 -1.12 -9.33 -4.57
CA ALA A 199 0.17 -8.79 -4.96
C ALA A 199 0.75 -9.51 -6.18
N ASP A 200 1.52 -8.76 -6.97
CA ASP A 200 2.29 -9.23 -8.12
C ASP A 200 3.64 -8.50 -8.15
N ASP A 201 4.70 -9.20 -7.71
CA ASP A 201 6.05 -8.65 -7.61
C ASP A 201 6.70 -8.40 -8.99
N GLU A 202 6.12 -8.89 -10.09
CA GLU A 202 6.61 -8.58 -11.44
C GLU A 202 6.17 -7.18 -11.90
N VAL A 203 5.11 -6.62 -11.33
CA VAL A 203 4.64 -5.26 -11.62
C VAL A 203 5.51 -4.26 -10.86
N ALA A 204 6.30 -3.48 -11.60
CA ALA A 204 7.17 -2.48 -10.99
C ALA A 204 6.40 -1.22 -10.54
N GLU A 205 5.36 -0.81 -11.27
CA GLU A 205 4.66 0.47 -11.07
C GLU A 205 3.17 0.37 -11.38
N SER A 206 2.38 1.24 -10.74
CA SER A 206 0.93 1.33 -10.93
C SER A 206 0.58 2.11 -12.20
N ARG A 207 0.70 1.45 -13.35
CA ARG A 207 0.46 2.03 -14.70
C ARG A 207 -0.25 1.03 -15.60
N PHE A 208 -0.91 1.55 -16.63
CA PHE A 208 -1.63 0.82 -17.68
C PHE A 208 -2.64 -0.18 -17.10
N GLY A 209 -3.35 0.22 -16.05
CA GLY A 209 -4.29 -0.64 -15.37
C GLY A 209 -3.66 -1.84 -14.65
N ARG A 210 -2.33 -1.84 -14.42
CA ARG A 210 -1.62 -2.79 -13.56
C ARG A 210 -1.22 -2.13 -12.25
N ALA A 211 -1.07 -2.92 -11.19
CA ALA A 211 -0.52 -2.45 -9.92
C ALA A 211 0.23 -3.58 -9.20
N PRO A 212 1.28 -3.27 -8.42
CA PRO A 212 2.03 -4.24 -7.62
C PRO A 212 1.20 -4.92 -6.53
N VAL A 213 0.16 -4.24 -6.05
CA VAL A 213 -0.77 -4.76 -5.06
C VAL A 213 -2.13 -4.09 -5.20
N ARG A 214 -3.22 -4.85 -5.00
CA ARG A 214 -4.62 -4.39 -5.04
C ARG A 214 -5.47 -5.02 -3.96
N LEU A 215 -6.40 -4.27 -3.39
CA LEU A 215 -7.42 -4.81 -2.49
C LEU A 215 -8.49 -5.61 -3.23
N ALA A 216 -8.86 -6.75 -2.67
CA ALA A 216 -10.16 -7.34 -2.90
C ALA A 216 -11.21 -6.48 -2.16
N ASN A 217 -12.19 -5.96 -2.89
CA ASN A 217 -13.20 -5.08 -2.30
C ASN A 217 -14.39 -5.90 -1.77
N ALA A 218 -14.48 -6.05 -0.45
CA ALA A 218 -15.58 -6.76 0.20
C ALA A 218 -16.96 -6.14 -0.10
N ASN A 219 -17.03 -4.81 -0.25
CA ASN A 219 -18.26 -4.12 -0.60
C ASN A 219 -18.04 -3.06 -1.69
N PRO A 220 -18.18 -3.44 -2.98
CA PRO A 220 -18.04 -2.51 -4.12
C PRO A 220 -19.06 -1.37 -4.15
N SER A 221 -20.17 -1.46 -3.41
CA SER A 221 -21.14 -0.35 -3.33
C SER A 221 -20.63 0.83 -2.51
N VAL A 222 -19.59 0.64 -1.69
CA VAL A 222 -18.94 1.71 -0.94
C VAL A 222 -17.78 2.27 -1.78
N PRO A 223 -17.80 3.57 -2.13
CA PRO A 223 -16.76 4.19 -2.94
C PRO A 223 -15.36 4.16 -2.30
N HIS A 224 -14.34 4.45 -3.11
CA HIS A 224 -12.95 4.68 -2.69
C HIS A 224 -12.31 3.55 -1.86
N LEU A 225 -12.83 2.32 -2.00
CA LEU A 225 -12.41 1.14 -1.23
C LEU A 225 -12.66 1.27 0.28
N ASP A 226 -13.51 2.19 0.73
CA ASP A 226 -13.79 2.38 2.16
C ASP A 226 -14.49 1.17 2.80
N GLY A 227 -15.19 0.38 1.97
CA GLY A 227 -15.83 -0.90 2.33
C GLY A 227 -14.99 -2.13 1.98
N ALA A 228 -13.68 -1.99 1.75
CA ALA A 228 -12.84 -3.13 1.34
C ALA A 228 -12.59 -4.17 2.44
N ALA A 229 -12.75 -3.80 3.71
CA ALA A 229 -12.54 -4.72 4.83
C ALA A 229 -13.66 -5.76 4.93
N PHE A 230 -13.25 -7.02 5.03
CA PHE A 230 -14.08 -8.15 5.40
C PHE A 230 -14.28 -8.14 6.93
N ASP A 231 -15.48 -8.50 7.38
CA ASP A 231 -15.79 -8.62 8.81
C ASP A 231 -16.70 -9.82 9.04
N THR A 232 -16.90 -10.23 10.29
CA THR A 232 -17.80 -11.37 10.62
C THR A 232 -19.26 -11.09 10.28
N ASP A 233 -19.62 -9.81 10.14
CA ASP A 233 -20.98 -9.37 9.86
C ASP A 233 -21.15 -9.09 8.36
N GLY A 234 -21.78 -10.01 7.65
CA GLY A 234 -22.22 -9.85 6.25
C GLY A 234 -21.20 -10.24 5.18
N ASN A 235 -19.93 -9.84 5.32
CA ASN A 235 -18.88 -10.11 4.33
C ASN A 235 -17.72 -10.91 4.94
N ASN A 236 -18.02 -12.10 5.46
CA ASN A 236 -17.05 -12.90 6.21
C ASN A 236 -16.34 -13.98 5.38
N VAL A 237 -16.59 -14.05 4.08
CA VAL A 237 -15.99 -15.05 3.19
C VAL A 237 -15.38 -14.39 1.97
N PHE A 238 -14.15 -14.77 1.66
CA PHE A 238 -13.50 -14.52 0.39
C PHE A 238 -13.29 -15.85 -0.33
N VAL A 239 -13.63 -15.88 -1.62
CA VAL A 239 -13.48 -17.06 -2.48
C VAL A 239 -12.75 -16.66 -3.74
N ASP A 240 -11.67 -17.38 -4.04
CA ASP A 240 -11.00 -17.37 -5.33
C ASP A 240 -11.06 -18.79 -5.91
N GLN A 241 -12.01 -18.99 -6.83
CA GLN A 241 -12.24 -20.29 -7.45
C GLN A 241 -11.09 -20.71 -8.37
N GLU A 242 -10.46 -19.75 -9.06
CA GLU A 242 -9.36 -20.01 -9.99
C GLU A 242 -8.16 -20.61 -9.25
N ASN A 243 -7.88 -20.10 -8.05
CA ASN A 243 -6.76 -20.55 -7.23
C ASN A 243 -7.17 -21.54 -6.12
N SER A 244 -8.44 -21.97 -6.10
CA SER A 244 -9.00 -22.89 -5.09
C SER A 244 -8.77 -22.41 -3.65
N ILE A 245 -9.04 -21.14 -3.37
CA ILE A 245 -8.91 -20.54 -2.03
C ILE A 245 -10.28 -20.19 -1.49
N THR A 246 -10.58 -20.66 -0.28
CA THR A 246 -11.67 -20.14 0.55
C THR A 246 -11.08 -19.62 1.85
N LEU A 247 -11.31 -18.35 2.15
CA LEU A 247 -10.98 -17.74 3.43
C LEU A 247 -12.26 -17.32 4.13
N ARG A 248 -12.43 -17.73 5.39
CA ARG A 248 -13.59 -17.41 6.21
C ARG A 248 -13.19 -16.80 7.54
N LEU A 249 -13.77 -15.66 7.88
CA LEU A 249 -13.70 -15.07 9.20
C LEU A 249 -14.72 -15.80 10.09
N VAL A 250 -14.22 -16.59 11.04
CA VAL A 250 -15.03 -17.46 11.91
C VAL A 250 -15.63 -16.65 13.05
N ARG A 251 -14.79 -15.86 13.73
CA ARG A 251 -15.21 -14.96 14.82
C ARG A 251 -14.14 -13.90 15.09
N LYS A 252 -14.55 -12.83 15.75
CA LYS A 252 -13.66 -11.83 16.33
C LYS A 252 -13.44 -12.11 17.82
N VAL A 253 -12.21 -12.00 18.32
CA VAL A 253 -11.84 -12.13 19.73
C VAL A 253 -10.98 -10.93 20.11
N GLY A 254 -11.55 -9.98 20.85
CA GLY A 254 -10.92 -8.67 21.07
C GLY A 254 -10.66 -7.96 19.73
N ASN A 255 -9.40 -7.58 19.48
CA ASN A 255 -8.98 -6.99 18.21
C ASN A 255 -8.56 -8.00 17.16
N SER A 256 -8.51 -9.30 17.49
CA SER A 256 -8.05 -10.38 16.60
C SER A 256 -9.21 -11.09 15.89
N TYR A 257 -8.93 -11.71 14.74
CA TYR A 257 -9.87 -12.60 14.06
C TYR A 257 -9.39 -14.05 14.10
N GLN A 258 -10.32 -14.98 14.27
CA GLN A 258 -10.10 -16.39 13.93
C GLN A 258 -10.44 -16.57 12.45
N VAL A 259 -9.44 -16.95 11.66
CA VAL A 259 -9.53 -17.09 10.21
C VAL A 259 -9.35 -18.55 9.85
N HIS A 260 -10.34 -19.12 9.18
CA HIS A 260 -10.25 -20.45 8.59
C HIS A 260 -9.92 -20.34 7.10
N ILE A 261 -8.90 -21.06 6.64
CA ILE A 261 -8.46 -21.05 5.24
C ILE A 261 -8.45 -22.47 4.73
N GLU A 262 -9.17 -22.71 3.65
CA GLU A 262 -9.10 -23.93 2.87
C GLU A 262 -8.41 -23.62 1.56
N ARG A 263 -7.36 -24.38 1.26
CA ARG A 263 -6.56 -24.13 0.07
C ARG A 263 -6.37 -25.43 -0.71
N GLY A 264 -7.02 -25.50 -1.86
CA GLY A 264 -6.91 -26.64 -2.77
C GLY A 264 -5.50 -26.80 -3.34
N GLN A 265 -5.28 -27.92 -4.02
CA GLN A 265 -4.10 -28.07 -4.88
C GLN A 265 -4.19 -27.03 -6.01
N ASN A 266 -3.09 -26.37 -6.35
CA ASN A 266 -3.06 -25.52 -7.55
C ASN A 266 -3.51 -26.38 -8.76
N PRO A 267 -4.27 -25.83 -9.73
CA PRO A 267 -4.45 -26.55 -10.98
C PRO A 267 -3.06 -26.87 -11.55
N ALA A 268 -2.85 -28.13 -11.90
CA ALA A 268 -1.68 -28.52 -12.68
C ALA A 268 -1.70 -27.67 -13.95
N ARG A 269 -0.69 -26.79 -14.10
CA ARG A 269 -0.48 -26.05 -15.34
C ARG A 269 -0.22 -27.01 -16.50
#